data_AF-A0A3D4Z200-F1
#
_entry.id   AF-A0A3D4Z200-F1
#
_cell.length_a   1.000
_cell.length_b   1.000
_cell.length_c   1.000
_cell.angle_alpha   90.00
_cell.angle_beta   90.00
_cell.angle_gamma   90.00
#
_symmetry.space_group_name_H-M   'P 1'
#
loop_
_entity.id
_entity.type
_entity.pdbx_description
1 polymer ?
#
loop_
_entity_poly.entity_id
_entity_poly.type
_entity_poly.pdbx_seq_one_letter_code
_entity_poly.pdbx_strand_id
1 'polypeptide(L)'
;MTFLGLMALLLLTIGMNYVPLPSWLHPVANFTIAVAKALLVLIYFMQLRYSGKLTLVFAVAGFYWFLILLALTMSDYVTRGYLPFPGH
;
A
#
# COMPACT_ATOMS: atom_id res chain seq x y z
N MET A 1 22.51 -9.45 -0.55
CA MET A 1 21.86 -9.65 -1.86
C MET A 1 20.45 -9.04 -1.95
N THR A 2 19.66 -8.99 -0.87
CA THR A 2 18.29 -8.42 -0.84
C THR A 2 18.21 -6.90 -1.06
N PHE A 3 19.24 -6.15 -0.65
CA PHE A 3 19.35 -4.69 -0.84
C PHE A 3 19.32 -4.25 -2.32
N LEU A 4 19.99 -5.00 -3.20
CA LEU A 4 20.01 -4.74 -4.65
C LEU A 4 18.63 -4.94 -5.30
N GLY A 5 17.85 -5.92 -4.82
CA GLY A 5 16.49 -6.16 -5.31
C GLY A 5 15.53 -5.00 -4.98
N LEU A 6 15.64 -4.42 -3.78
CA LEU A 6 14.86 -3.22 -3.44
C LEU A 6 15.31 -2.00 -4.22
N MET A 7 16.61 -1.84 -4.45
CA MET A 7 17.14 -0.73 -5.24
C MET A 7 16.65 -0.82 -6.69
N ALA A 8 16.62 -2.01 -7.29
CA ALA A 8 16.09 -2.23 -8.62
C ALA A 8 14.59 -1.91 -8.72
N LEU A 9 13.77 -2.32 -7.74
CA LEU A 9 12.35 -1.98 -7.70
C LEU A 9 12.10 -0.49 -7.47
N LEU A 10 12.94 0.16 -6.66
CA LEU A 10 12.89 1.60 -6.45
C LEU A 10 13.22 2.34 -7.75
N LEU A 11 14.27 1.93 -8.47
CA LEU A 11 14.63 2.49 -9.77
C LEU A 11 13.54 2.26 -10.83
N LEU A 12 12.88 1.09 -10.81
CA LEU A 12 11.73 0.82 -11.69
C LEU A 12 10.55 1.74 -11.39
N THR A 13 10.28 2.02 -10.10
CA THR A 13 9.22 2.95 -9.68
C THR A 13 9.53 4.37 -10.13
N ILE A 14 10.78 4.81 -9.99
CA ILE A 14 11.24 6.12 -10.45
C ILE A 14 11.12 6.20 -11.98
N GLY A 15 11.54 5.17 -12.70
CA GLY A 15 11.44 5.10 -14.16
C GLY A 15 10.01 5.19 -14.67
N MET A 16 9.07 4.52 -14.01
CA MET A 16 7.65 4.56 -14.41
C MET A 16 7.04 5.96 -14.28
N ASN A 17 7.51 6.77 -13.32
CA ASN A 17 7.04 8.14 -13.14
C ASN A 17 7.46 9.09 -14.29
N TYR A 18 8.50 8.73 -15.05
CA TYR A 18 8.92 9.47 -16.24
C TYR A 18 8.21 9.01 -17.51
N VAL A 19 7.38 7.96 -17.45
CA VAL A 19 6.59 7.52 -18.60
C VAL A 19 5.35 8.40 -18.71
N PRO A 20 5.13 9.10 -19.85
CA PRO A 20 3.94 9.91 -20.05
C PRO A 20 2.72 9.02 -20.29
N LEU A 21 2.08 8.60 -19.20
CA LEU A 21 0.78 7.92 -19.21
C LEU A 21 -0.38 8.95 -19.25
N PRO A 22 -1.58 8.56 -19.74
CA PRO A 22 -2.78 9.39 -19.63
C PRO A 22 -3.15 9.65 -18.16
N SER A 23 -3.67 10.85 -17.85
CA SER A 23 -3.91 11.35 -16.47
C SER A 23 -4.74 10.42 -15.57
N TRP A 24 -5.65 9.63 -16.16
CA TRP A 24 -6.49 8.66 -15.44
C TRP A 24 -5.81 7.30 -15.18
N LEU A 25 -4.80 6.94 -15.98
CA LEU A 25 -4.02 5.70 -15.86
C LEU A 25 -2.83 5.85 -14.92
N HIS A 26 -2.31 7.07 -14.75
CA HIS A 26 -1.19 7.38 -13.86
C HIS A 26 -1.40 6.95 -12.40
N PRO A 27 -2.52 7.29 -11.74
CA PRO A 27 -2.75 6.90 -10.34
C PRO A 27 -2.82 5.38 -10.19
N VAL A 28 -3.52 4.70 -11.11
CA VAL A 28 -3.70 3.25 -11.09
C VAL A 28 -2.36 2.54 -11.27
N ALA A 29 -1.52 3.01 -12.20
CA ALA A 29 -0.17 2.48 -12.43
C ALA A 29 0.74 2.69 -11.21
N ASN A 30 0.70 3.86 -10.60
CA ASN A 30 1.50 4.14 -9.40
C ASN A 30 1.05 3.31 -8.18
N PHE A 31 -0.26 3.15 -7.96
CA PHE A 31 -0.77 2.32 -6.86
C PHE A 31 -0.45 0.84 -7.05
N THR A 32 -0.56 0.30 -8.27
CA THR A 32 -0.21 -1.10 -8.54
C THR A 32 1.27 -1.37 -8.29
N ILE A 33 2.16 -0.46 -8.69
CA ILE A 33 3.59 -0.56 -8.39
C ILE A 33 3.86 -0.44 -6.88
N ALA A 34 3.17 0.48 -6.20
CA ALA A 34 3.28 0.64 -4.76
C ALA A 34 2.87 -0.64 -3.99
N VAL A 35 1.76 -1.29 -4.39
CA VAL A 35 1.29 -2.55 -3.81
C VAL A 35 2.28 -3.69 -4.08
N ALA A 36 2.76 -3.82 -5.33
CA ALA A 36 3.75 -4.84 -5.68
C ALA A 36 5.04 -4.69 -4.85
N LYS A 37 5.49 -3.45 -4.63
CA LYS A 37 6.66 -3.14 -3.78
C LYS A 37 6.41 -3.47 -2.32
N ALA A 38 5.24 -3.13 -1.78
CA ALA A 38 4.85 -3.46 -0.41
C ALA A 38 4.82 -4.98 -0.16
N LEU A 39 4.25 -5.75 -1.09
CA LEU A 39 4.23 -7.22 -1.01
C LEU A 39 5.63 -7.83 -1.03
N LEU A 40 6.52 -7.32 -1.89
CA LEU A 40 7.91 -7.77 -1.96
C LEU A 40 8.69 -7.46 -0.67
N VAL A 41 8.51 -6.28 -0.09
CA VAL A 41 9.11 -5.92 1.21
C VAL A 41 8.62 -6.88 2.30
N LEU A 42 7.32 -7.17 2.34
CA LEU A 42 6.72 -8.05 3.34
C LEU A 42 7.25 -9.49 3.23
N ILE A 43 7.46 -10.00 2.01
CA ILE A 43 7.95 -11.37 1.77
C ILE A 43 9.47 -11.50 2.00
N TYR A 44 10.26 -10.53 1.52
CA TYR A 44 11.73 -10.64 1.49
C TYR A 44 12.43 -9.91 2.64
N PHE A 45 11.96 -8.74 3.06
CA PHE A 45 12.64 -7.90 4.05
C PHE A 45 12.22 -8.19 5.49
N MET A 46 10.95 -8.54 5.71
CA MET A 46 10.49 -9.01 7.03
C MET A 46 10.88 -10.47 7.31
N GLN A 47 11.71 -11.10 6.47
CA GLN A 47 12.11 -12.51 6.57
C GLN A 47 10.92 -13.48 6.78
N LEU A 48 9.73 -13.13 6.28
CA LEU A 48 8.50 -13.90 6.48
C LEU A 48 8.61 -15.35 5.97
N ARG A 49 9.50 -15.57 5.00
CA ARG A 49 9.83 -16.88 4.43
C ARG A 49 10.66 -17.79 5.36
N TYR A 50 11.35 -17.21 6.36
CA TYR A 50 12.22 -17.92 7.32
C TYR A 50 11.77 -17.76 8.78
N SER A 51 10.91 -16.78 9.08
CA SER A 51 10.35 -16.57 10.41
C SER A 51 9.21 -17.56 10.70
N GLY A 52 9.10 -17.98 11.97
CA GLY A 52 8.06 -18.91 12.39
C GLY A 52 6.65 -18.41 12.08
N LYS A 53 5.69 -19.34 11.95
CA LYS A 53 4.28 -19.09 11.58
C LYS A 53 3.62 -17.95 12.38
N LEU A 54 4.06 -17.71 13.62
CA LEU A 54 3.61 -16.59 14.46
C LEU A 54 3.84 -15.21 13.80
N THR A 55 5.04 -14.97 13.24
CA THR A 55 5.40 -13.68 12.62
C THR A 55 4.51 -13.37 11.42
N LEU A 56 4.12 -14.40 10.67
CA LEU A 56 3.21 -14.28 9.54
C LEU A 56 1.80 -13.87 9.98
N VAL A 57 1.29 -14.51 11.04
CA VAL A 57 -0.03 -14.16 11.62
C VAL A 57 -0.05 -12.71 12.09
N PHE A 58 0.97 -12.26 12.82
CA PHE A 58 1.04 -10.87 13.28
C PHE A 58 1.19 -9.85 12.13
N ALA A 59 1.97 -10.17 11.09
CA ALA A 59 2.10 -9.30 9.92
C ALA A 59 0.77 -9.13 9.16
N VAL A 60 0.06 -10.25 8.93
CA VAL A 60 -1.26 -10.22 8.29
C VAL A 60 -2.29 -9.53 9.19
N ALA A 61 -2.28 -9.80 10.50
CA ALA A 61 -3.18 -9.16 11.45
C ALA A 61 -2.97 -7.64 11.51
N GLY A 62 -1.72 -7.17 11.53
CA GLY A 62 -1.41 -5.73 11.52
C GLY A 62 -1.87 -5.05 10.22
N PHE A 63 -1.63 -5.68 9.06
CA PHE A 63 -2.09 -5.15 7.78
C PHE A 63 -3.62 -5.16 7.65
N TYR A 64 -4.27 -6.20 8.15
CA TYR A 64 -5.72 -6.30 8.20
C TYR A 64 -6.33 -5.22 9.08
N TRP A 65 -5.73 -4.98 10.26
CA TRP A 65 -6.17 -3.90 11.15
C TRP A 65 -6.00 -2.52 10.51
N PHE A 66 -4.88 -2.30 9.81
CA PHE A 66 -4.65 -1.07 9.05
C PHE A 66 -5.73 -0.85 7.97
N LEU A 67 -6.10 -1.90 7.23
CA LEU A 67 -7.17 -1.82 6.22
C LEU A 67 -8.52 -1.44 6.84
N ILE A 68 -8.85 -1.98 8.01
CA ILE A 68 -10.08 -1.61 8.74
C ILE A 68 -10.05 -0.12 9.08
N LEU A 69 -8.96 0.37 9.67
CA LEU A 69 -8.84 1.78 10.05
C LEU A 69 -8.90 2.71 8.83
N LEU A 70 -8.29 2.32 7.72
CA LEU A 70 -8.32 3.07 6.47
C LEU A 70 -9.74 3.11 5.87
N ALA A 71 -10.43 1.98 5.82
CA ALA A 71 -11.81 1.90 5.34
C ALA A 71 -12.78 2.72 6.20
N LEU A 72 -12.64 2.66 7.53
CA LEU A 72 -13.42 3.47 8.47
C LEU A 72 -13.16 4.96 8.26
N THR A 73 -11.89 5.36 8.11
CA THR A 73 -11.52 6.76 7.87
C THR A 73 -12.13 7.29 6.57
N MET A 74 -12.01 6.53 5.48
CA MET A 74 -12.63 6.91 4.20
C MET A 74 -14.16 6.98 4.31
N SER A 75 -14.77 6.03 5.01
CA SER A 75 -16.22 6.02 5.24
C SER A 75 -16.68 7.23 6.05
N ASP A 76 -15.90 7.66 7.05
CA ASP A 76 -16.15 8.87 7.82
C ASP A 76 -16.10 10.13 6.93
N TYR A 77 -15.06 10.27 6.11
CA TYR A 77 -14.95 11.38 5.16
C TYR A 77 -16.11 11.44 4.17
N VAL A 78 -16.51 10.30 3.61
CA VAL A 78 -17.63 10.22 2.67
C VAL A 78 -18.93 10.61 3.39
N THR A 79 -19.19 10.05 4.58
CA THR A 79 -20.45 10.23 5.31
C THR A 79 -20.63 11.65 5.87
N ARG A 80 -19.55 12.39 6.14
CA ARG A 80 -19.62 13.80 6.59
C ARG A 80 -20.36 14.73 5.63
N GLY A 81 -20.36 14.45 4.33
CA GLY A 81 -21.10 15.23 3.34
C GLY A 81 -22.61 14.93 3.26
N TYR A 82 -23.09 13.88 3.94
CA TYR A 82 -24.50 13.44 3.87
C TYR A 82 -25.39 14.05 4.95
N LEU A 83 -24.83 14.78 5.92
CA LEU A 83 -25.62 15.46 6.95
C LEU A 83 -26.32 16.70 6.35
N PRO A 84 -27.67 16.78 6.32
CA PRO A 84 -28.41 17.90 5.73
C PRO A 84 -28.29 19.23 6.49
N PHE A 85 -27.66 19.23 7.67
CA PHE A 85 -27.60 20.37 8.56
C PHE A 85 -26.15 20.72 8.86
N PRO A 86 -25.70 21.95 8.57
CA PRO A 86 -24.46 22.47 9.14
C PRO A 86 -24.61 22.40 10.66
N GLY A 87 -23.69 21.69 11.33
CA GLY A 87 -23.59 21.78 12.78
C GLY A 87 -23.46 23.26 13.16
N HIS A 88 -24.31 23.69 14.10
CA HIS A 88 -24.38 25.06 14.60
C HIS A 88 -23.01 25.64 14.99
#